data_AF-A0A3N0VT12-F1
#
_entry.id   AF-A0A3N0VT12-F1
#
_cell.length_a   1.000
_cell.length_b   1.000
_cell.length_c   1.000
_cell.angle_alpha   90.00
_cell.angle_beta   90.00
_cell.angle_gamma   90.00
#
_symmetry.space_group_name_H-M   'P 1'
#
loop_
_entity.id
_entity.type
_entity.pdbx_description
1 polymer ?
#
loop_
_entity_poly.entity_id
_entity_poly.type
_entity_poly.pdbx_seq_one_letter_code
_entity_poly.pdbx_strand_id
1 'polypeptide(L)'
;MRKIKYYFLVLGVISLTACNEKEVKEDEVSSVDKNASIETELSVQHIDTADVLITKHKVWKDNKLVREIIKRDTIPGLKDSIMEVGDKDGYEHTTNVKKDYEFYITVQ
;
A
#
# COMPACT_ATOMS: atom_id res chain seq x y z
N MET A 1 -3.62 -55.88 -7.39
CA MET A 1 -4.09 -54.75 -6.53
C MET A 1 -3.02 -53.71 -6.20
N ARG A 2 -1.73 -53.94 -6.47
CA ARG A 2 -0.63 -53.04 -6.09
C ARG A 2 -0.52 -51.75 -6.93
N LYS A 3 -1.04 -51.77 -8.18
CA LYS A 3 -0.99 -50.62 -9.11
C LYS A 3 -2.04 -49.53 -8.82
N ILE A 4 -3.17 -49.88 -8.21
CA ILE A 4 -4.24 -48.92 -7.83
C ILE A 4 -3.82 -48.04 -6.63
N LYS A 5 -3.01 -48.58 -5.70
CA LYS A 5 -2.49 -47.80 -4.56
C LYS A 5 -1.62 -46.62 -4.99
N TYR A 6 -0.84 -46.75 -6.07
CA TYR A 6 0.00 -45.66 -6.54
C TYR A 6 -0.81 -44.52 -7.19
N TYR A 7 -1.94 -44.83 -7.83
CA TYR A 7 -2.84 -43.80 -8.37
C TYR A 7 -3.48 -42.94 -7.28
N PHE A 8 -3.90 -43.55 -6.16
CA PHE A 8 -4.40 -42.79 -5.00
C PHE A 8 -3.33 -41.92 -4.35
N LEU A 9 -2.07 -42.38 -4.34
CA LEU A 9 -0.96 -41.60 -3.78
C LEU A 9 -0.60 -40.39 -4.66
N VAL A 10 -0.66 -40.54 -5.99
CA VAL A 10 -0.43 -39.41 -6.92
C VAL A 10 -1.56 -38.39 -6.83
N LEU A 11 -2.81 -38.83 -6.70
CA LEU A 11 -3.96 -37.91 -6.58
C LEU A 11 -3.92 -37.09 -5.27
N GLY A 12 -3.42 -37.68 -4.17
CA GLY A 12 -3.27 -36.97 -2.89
C GLY A 12 -2.19 -35.88 -2.88
N VAL A 13 -1.13 -36.02 -3.69
CA VAL A 13 -0.04 -35.03 -3.76
C VAL A 13 -0.47 -33.78 -4.54
N ILE A 14 -1.36 -33.93 -5.54
CA ILE A 14 -1.84 -32.81 -6.36
C ILE A 14 -2.80 -31.90 -5.57
N SER A 15 -3.53 -32.43 -4.59
CA SER A 15 -4.46 -31.65 -3.77
C SER A 15 -3.77 -30.71 -2.78
N LEU A 16 -2.47 -30.87 -2.50
CA LEU A 16 -1.74 -30.03 -1.54
C LEU A 16 -1.17 -28.74 -2.16
N THR A 17 -1.17 -28.60 -3.49
CA THR A 17 -0.62 -27.41 -4.17
C THR A 17 -1.68 -26.37 -4.53
N ALA A 18 -2.97 -26.64 -4.30
CA ALA A 18 -4.08 -25.76 -4.70
C ALA A 18 -4.39 -24.62 -3.70
N CYS A 19 -3.73 -24.56 -2.54
CA CYS A 19 -4.00 -23.54 -1.50
C CYS A 19 -2.96 -22.41 -1.43
N ASN A 20 -2.06 -22.27 -2.41
CA ASN A 20 -1.03 -21.23 -2.43
C ASN A 20 -1.21 -20.22 -3.57
N GLU A 21 -2.45 -20.04 -4.04
CA GLU A 21 -2.79 -18.90 -4.85
C GLU A 21 -2.77 -17.67 -3.94
N LYS A 22 -1.58 -17.04 -3.83
CA LYS A 22 -1.53 -15.64 -3.41
C LYS A 22 -2.41 -14.91 -4.39
N GLU A 23 -3.52 -14.35 -3.94
CA GLU A 23 -4.35 -13.46 -4.72
C GLU A 23 -3.46 -12.31 -5.21
N VAL A 24 -2.88 -12.47 -6.40
CA VAL A 24 -2.18 -11.40 -7.08
C VAL A 24 -3.30 -10.47 -7.50
N LYS A 25 -3.48 -9.37 -6.77
CA LYS A 25 -4.30 -8.27 -7.25
C LYS A 25 -3.67 -7.82 -8.56
N GLU A 26 -4.30 -8.13 -9.69
CA GLU A 26 -3.71 -7.88 -11.01
C GLU A 26 -3.40 -6.40 -11.25
N ASP A 27 -4.07 -5.51 -10.52
CA ASP A 27 -3.89 -4.06 -10.58
C ASP A 27 -2.81 -3.51 -9.63
N GLU A 28 -2.16 -4.36 -8.83
CA GLU A 28 -1.10 -3.93 -7.92
C GLU A 28 0.24 -3.86 -8.65
N VAL A 29 0.68 -2.64 -8.95
CA VAL A 29 2.00 -2.39 -9.54
C VAL A 29 3.09 -2.78 -8.53
N SER A 30 3.59 -4.01 -8.64
CA SER A 30 4.61 -4.58 -7.75
C SER A 30 5.98 -3.89 -7.84
N SER A 31 6.25 -3.18 -8.94
CA SER A 31 7.49 -2.42 -9.13
C SER A 31 7.34 -1.32 -10.18
N VAL A 32 8.08 -0.23 -9.99
CA VAL A 32 8.13 0.91 -10.93
C VAL A 32 9.05 0.56 -12.11
N ASP A 33 8.57 0.71 -13.35
CA ASP A 33 9.41 0.62 -14.55
C ASP A 33 10.41 1.78 -14.57
N LYS A 34 11.72 1.51 -14.52
CA LYS A 34 12.75 2.55 -14.45
C LYS A 34 13.30 2.97 -15.82
N ASN A 35 12.77 2.42 -16.91
CA ASN A 35 13.26 2.71 -18.25
C ASN A 35 12.76 4.06 -18.77
N ALA A 36 11.48 4.38 -18.59
CA ALA A 36 10.88 5.64 -19.00
C ALA A 36 9.60 5.94 -18.19
N SER A 37 9.74 6.33 -16.92
CA SER A 37 8.59 6.60 -16.06
C SER A 37 8.80 7.79 -15.13
N ILE A 38 7.68 8.27 -14.60
CA ILE A 38 7.62 9.23 -13.51
C ILE A 38 6.85 8.57 -12.37
N GLU A 39 7.51 8.38 -11.23
CA GLU A 39 6.91 7.89 -10.00
C GLU A 39 6.54 9.10 -9.13
N THR A 40 5.28 9.18 -8.72
CA THR A 40 4.77 10.25 -7.84
C THR A 40 4.30 9.65 -6.52
N GLU A 41 4.83 10.16 -5.43
CA GLU A 41 4.45 9.81 -4.06
C GLU A 41 3.84 11.05 -3.39
N LEU A 42 2.62 10.89 -2.86
CA LEU A 42 1.88 11.91 -2.13
C LEU A 42 1.74 11.46 -0.68
N SER A 43 2.09 12.34 0.25
CA SER A 43 1.92 12.09 1.68
C SER A 43 1.60 13.37 2.43
N VAL A 44 1.00 13.21 3.61
CA VAL A 44 0.74 14.29 4.56
C VAL A 44 1.49 13.99 5.85
N GLN A 45 2.15 15.00 6.39
CA GLN A 45 2.71 14.97 7.73
C GLN A 45 1.89 15.89 8.63
N HIS A 46 1.28 15.32 9.67
CA HIS A 46 0.59 16.10 10.68
C HIS A 46 1.57 16.78 11.63
N ILE A 47 1.45 18.09 11.80
CA ILE A 47 2.15 18.89 12.82
C ILE A 47 1.10 19.59 13.70
N ASP A 48 1.48 20.11 14.87
CA ASP A 48 0.52 20.48 15.94
C ASP A 48 -0.73 21.24 15.46
N THR A 49 -0.55 22.34 14.74
CA THR A 49 -1.64 23.23 14.29
C THR A 49 -1.81 23.32 12.78
N ALA A 50 -1.01 22.58 12.01
CA ALA A 50 -0.98 22.63 10.56
C ALA A 50 -0.58 21.26 10.01
N ASP A 51 -0.71 21.06 8.71
CA ASP A 51 -0.22 19.85 8.06
C ASP A 51 0.79 20.23 6.98
N VAL A 52 1.65 19.29 6.61
CA VAL A 52 2.60 19.47 5.52
C VAL A 52 2.27 18.49 4.41
N LEU A 53 1.83 19.01 3.26
CA LEU A 53 1.70 18.23 2.03
C LEU A 53 3.08 18.01 1.44
N ILE A 54 3.45 16.75 1.27
CA ILE A 54 4.72 16.33 0.68
C ILE A 54 4.41 15.66 -0.65
N THR A 55 4.96 16.22 -1.73
CA THR A 55 4.89 15.64 -3.07
C THR A 55 6.30 15.31 -3.53
N LYS A 56 6.50 14.06 -3.92
CA LYS A 56 7.80 13.57 -4.39
C LYS A 56 7.64 12.98 -5.78
N HIS A 57 8.37 13.53 -6.74
CA HIS A 57 8.44 13.01 -8.11
C HIS A 57 9.84 12.46 -8.36
N LYS A 58 9.92 11.20 -8.80
CA LYS A 58 11.15 10.57 -9.30
C LYS A 58 11.00 10.37 -10.80
N VAL A 59 11.90 10.95 -11.56
CA VAL A 59 11.98 10.77 -13.01
C VAL A 59 13.02 9.69 -13.29
N TRP A 60 12.57 8.60 -13.90
CA TRP A 60 13.39 7.47 -14.27
C TRP A 60 13.60 7.45 -15.78
N LYS A 61 14.86 7.28 -16.21
CA LYS A 61 15.22 7.11 -17.62
C LYS A 61 16.38 6.14 -17.74
N ASP A 62 16.33 5.21 -18.70
CA ASP A 62 17.41 4.26 -19.00
C ASP A 62 17.88 3.50 -17.73
N ASN A 63 16.92 3.09 -16.88
CA ASN A 63 17.13 2.42 -15.58
C ASN A 63 17.88 3.27 -14.54
N LYS A 64 17.92 4.59 -14.69
CA LYS A 64 18.57 5.52 -13.77
C LYS A 64 17.59 6.56 -13.24
N LEU A 65 17.74 6.91 -11.97
CA LEU A 65 17.07 8.07 -11.40
C LEU A 65 17.75 9.32 -11.93
N VAL A 66 17.12 10.02 -12.86
CA VAL A 66 17.69 11.23 -13.48
C VAL A 66 17.35 12.49 -12.69
N ARG A 67 16.21 12.47 -11.98
CA ARG A 67 15.78 13.60 -11.17
C ARG A 67 14.88 13.14 -10.03
N GLU A 68 15.08 13.76 -8.86
CA GLU A 68 14.13 13.75 -7.77
C GLU A 68 13.69 15.20 -7.49
N ILE A 69 12.38 15.40 -7.35
CA ILE A 69 11.77 16.70 -7.04
C ILE A 69 10.91 16.48 -5.81
N ILE A 70 11.24 17.18 -4.72
CA ILE A 70 10.47 17.12 -3.47
C ILE A 70 9.91 18.51 -3.21
N LYS A 71 8.59 18.61 -3.13
CA LYS A 71 7.88 19.80 -2.73
C LYS A 71 7.25 19.57 -1.37
N ARG A 72 7.36 20.57 -0.50
CA ARG A 72 6.74 20.58 0.83
C ARG A 72 6.00 21.90 0.97
N ASP A 73 4.70 21.82 1.20
CA ASP A 73 3.84 22.98 1.38
C ASP A 73 3.09 22.82 2.71
N THR A 74 3.09 23.87 3.52
CA THR A 74 2.27 23.92 4.74
C THR A 74 0.83 24.24 4.35
N ILE A 75 -0.11 23.43 4.83
CA ILE A 75 -1.55 23.57 4.59
C ILE A 75 -2.29 23.62 5.94
N PRO A 76 -3.50 24.19 5.98
CA PRO A 76 -4.35 24.11 7.16
C PRO A 76 -4.68 22.65 7.48
N GLY A 77 -4.48 22.23 8.72
CA GLY A 77 -4.80 20.87 9.13
C GLY A 77 -6.30 20.61 9.18
N LEU A 78 -6.68 19.34 9.04
CA LEU A 78 -8.07 18.92 9.27
C LEU A 78 -8.37 18.86 10.77
N LYS A 79 -9.66 18.96 11.11
CA LYS A 79 -10.12 18.70 12.49
C LYS A 79 -9.91 17.22 12.83
N ASP A 80 -9.72 16.95 14.12
CA ASP A 80 -9.62 15.60 14.64
C ASP A 80 -10.94 14.84 14.41
N SER A 81 -10.84 13.55 14.08
CA SER A 81 -11.94 12.60 14.09
C SER A 81 -11.96 11.86 15.42
N ILE A 82 -13.15 11.45 15.83
CA ILE A 82 -13.37 10.62 17.00
C ILE A 82 -13.35 9.16 16.54
N MET A 83 -12.46 8.34 17.09
CA MET A 83 -12.38 6.91 16.79
C MET A 83 -12.41 6.08 18.08
N GLU A 84 -13.10 4.94 18.02
CA GLU A 84 -13.03 3.91 19.05
C GLU A 84 -11.78 3.05 18.83
N VAL A 85 -10.95 2.94 19.87
CA VAL A 85 -9.71 2.18 19.86
C VAL A 85 -9.76 1.17 21.01
N GLY A 86 -9.47 -0.09 20.71
CA GLY A 86 -9.33 -1.14 21.71
C GLY A 86 -7.96 -1.10 22.37
N ASP A 87 -7.91 -1.21 23.70
CA ASP A 87 -6.66 -1.41 24.43
C ASP A 87 -6.21 -2.89 24.40
N LYS A 88 -5.05 -3.17 25.01
CA LYS A 88 -4.47 -4.52 25.04
C LYS A 88 -5.29 -5.51 25.87
N ASP A 89 -6.15 -5.01 26.75
CA ASP A 89 -6.97 -5.80 27.66
C ASP A 89 -8.38 -6.03 27.10
N GLY A 90 -8.67 -5.47 25.91
CA GLY A 90 -9.92 -5.64 25.18
C GLY A 90 -11.00 -4.63 25.51
N TYR A 91 -10.66 -3.53 26.20
CA TYR A 91 -11.61 -2.44 26.46
C TYR A 91 -11.56 -1.37 25.36
N GLU A 92 -12.74 -0.95 24.93
CA GLU A 92 -12.90 0.12 23.95
C GLU A 92 -12.89 1.48 24.64
N HIS A 93 -12.13 2.42 24.08
CA HIS A 93 -12.16 3.81 24.49
C HIS A 93 -12.12 4.73 23.28
N THR A 94 -12.71 5.91 23.45
CA THR A 94 -12.79 6.92 22.41
C THR A 94 -11.56 7.83 22.46
N THR A 95 -10.88 8.02 21.33
CA THR A 95 -9.73 8.93 21.21
C THR A 95 -9.85 9.85 19.99
N ASN A 96 -9.21 11.02 20.08
CA ASN A 96 -9.10 11.95 18.96
C ASN A 96 -7.93 11.53 18.07
N VAL A 97 -8.22 11.27 16.79
CA VAL A 97 -7.24 10.91 15.78
C VAL A 97 -7.20 12.00 14.71
N LYS A 98 -6.02 12.31 14.19
CA LYS A 98 -5.91 13.25 13.06
C LYS A 98 -6.58 12.63 11.84
N LYS A 99 -7.41 13.43 11.15
CA LYS A 99 -8.12 12.98 9.97
C LYS A 99 -7.16 12.95 8.76
N ASP A 100 -7.17 11.84 8.04
CA ASP A 100 -6.42 11.69 6.79
C ASP A 100 -7.11 12.40 5.61
N TYR A 101 -6.30 12.84 4.65
CA TYR A 101 -6.78 13.43 3.41
C TYR A 101 -7.05 12.36 2.36
N GLU A 102 -8.09 12.58 1.54
CA GLU A 102 -8.30 11.83 0.31
C GLU A 102 -7.56 12.53 -0.83
N PHE A 103 -6.72 11.78 -1.55
CA PHE A 103 -6.03 12.28 -2.73
C PHE A 103 -6.80 11.91 -4.00
N TYR A 104 -7.19 12.93 -4.76
CA TYR A 104 -7.77 12.78 -6.08
C TYR A 104 -6.71 13.16 -7.13
N ILE A 105 -6.34 12.20 -7.99
CA ILE A 105 -5.34 12.40 -9.03
C ILE A 105 -6.04 12.35 -10.39
N THR A 106 -5.85 13.39 -11.19
CA THR A 106 -6.32 13.44 -12.58
C THR A 106 -5.11 13.51 -13.51
N VAL A 107 -5.07 12.61 -14.50
CA VAL A 107 -4.04 12.57 -15.54
C VAL A 107 -4.67 13.10 -16.84
N GLN A 108 -3.97 13.97 -17.56
CA GLN A 108 -4.40 14.58 -18.82
C GLN A 108 -3.43 14.23 -19.95
#